data_AF-A0A7V6LAE9-F1
#
_entry.id   AF-A0A7V6LAE9-F1
#
_cell.length_a   1.000
_cell.length_b   1.000
_cell.length_c   1.000
_cell.angle_alpha   90.00
_cell.angle_beta   90.00
_cell.angle_gamma   90.00
#
_symmetry.space_group_name_H-M   'P 1'
#
loop_
_entity.id
_entity.type
_entity.pdbx_description
1 polymer ?
#
loop_
_entity_poly.entity_id
_entity_poly.type
_entity_poly.pdbx_seq_one_letter_code
_entity_poly.pdbx_strand_id
1 'polypeptide(L)'
;MASINNNKTTISYVAMAGIIAGIYAALTVFLAPISFGVLQFRVSEALTLLPVMLPTSIPGLTIGCFFGNLISGAPWQDIVFGSIATLLAAMGTRFLRRHMWLAAFMPVLSNGLIVGAVLSFVNGIPFWSTAASVAVGEAAVCYMLGIPLIKLLKNHFKDEYLGG
;
A
#
# COMPACT_ATOMS: atom_id res chain seq x y z
N MET A 1 1.99 16.03 36.97
CA MET A 1 1.35 15.04 36.08
C MET A 1 0.34 15.77 35.22
N ALA A 2 0.75 16.23 34.03
CA ALA A 2 -0.17 16.85 33.09
C ALA A 2 -0.96 15.74 32.37
N SER A 3 -2.30 15.81 32.46
CA SER A 3 -3.21 14.95 31.71
C SER A 3 -3.02 15.23 30.22
N ILE A 4 -2.33 14.32 29.53
CA ILE A 4 -2.18 14.36 28.08
C ILE A 4 -3.56 14.05 27.49
N ASN A 5 -4.14 15.04 26.81
CA ASN A 5 -5.44 14.99 26.18
C ASN A 5 -5.46 14.00 25.00
N ASN A 6 -5.72 12.72 25.28
CA ASN A 6 -5.69 11.59 24.33
C ASN A 6 -6.73 11.68 23.19
N ASN A 7 -7.75 12.54 23.29
CA ASN A 7 -8.81 12.60 22.27
C ASN A 7 -8.42 13.41 21.03
N LYS A 8 -7.65 14.50 21.16
CA LYS A 8 -7.23 15.32 20.01
C LYS A 8 -6.27 14.57 19.09
N THR A 9 -5.38 13.75 19.66
CA THR A 9 -4.44 12.91 18.90
C THR A 9 -5.14 11.75 18.20
N THR A 10 -6.14 11.13 18.84
CA THR A 10 -6.93 10.02 18.27
C THR A 10 -7.78 10.47 17.09
N ILE A 11 -8.46 11.62 17.19
CA ILE A 11 -9.26 12.18 16.08
C ILE A 11 -8.37 12.47 14.88
N SER A 12 -7.22 13.10 15.12
CA SER A 12 -6.24 13.42 14.05
C SER A 12 -5.68 12.15 13.40
N TYR A 13 -5.42 11.10 14.18
CA TYR A 13 -4.98 9.79 13.69
C TYR A 13 -6.02 9.16 12.75
N VAL A 14 -7.28 9.10 13.18
CA VAL A 14 -8.37 8.49 12.41
C VAL A 14 -8.66 9.31 11.15
N ALA A 15 -8.66 10.64 11.26
CA ALA A 15 -8.82 11.53 10.11
C ALA A 15 -7.72 11.30 9.07
N MET A 16 -6.46 11.21 9.51
CA MET A 16 -5.33 10.97 8.61
C MET A 16 -5.37 9.59 7.95
N ALA A 17 -5.71 8.54 8.72
CA ALA A 17 -5.92 7.21 8.18
C ALA A 17 -7.06 7.19 7.16
N GLY A 18 -8.16 7.90 7.42
CA GLY A 18 -9.30 8.04 6.52
C GLY A 18 -8.95 8.77 5.22
N ILE A 19 -8.16 9.84 5.29
CA ILE A 19 -7.65 10.54 4.10
C ILE A 19 -6.79 9.60 3.26
N ILE A 20 -5.85 8.87 3.88
CA ILE A 20 -4.99 7.91 3.18
C ILE A 20 -5.82 6.80 2.53
N ALA A 21 -6.81 6.26 3.25
CA ALA A 21 -7.73 5.26 2.73
C ALA A 21 -8.51 5.78 1.52
N GLY A 22 -9.03 7.00 1.60
CA GLY A 22 -9.76 7.65 0.51
C GLY A 22 -8.90 7.87 -0.73
N ILE A 23 -7.67 8.35 -0.57
CA ILE A 23 -6.73 8.55 -1.67
C ILE A 23 -6.37 7.20 -2.31
N TYR A 24 -6.06 6.19 -1.51
CA TYR A 24 -5.75 4.85 -2.01
C TYR A 24 -6.94 4.28 -2.81
N ALA A 25 -8.14 4.32 -2.25
CA ALA A 25 -9.34 3.80 -2.90
C ALA A 25 -9.65 4.56 -4.20
N ALA A 26 -9.59 5.90 -4.17
CA ALA A 26 -9.83 6.73 -5.35
C ALA A 26 -8.83 6.44 -6.47
N LEU A 27 -7.54 6.31 -6.16
CA LEU A 27 -6.52 5.93 -7.15
C LEU A 27 -6.79 4.55 -7.72
N THR A 28 -7.16 3.59 -6.89
CA THR A 28 -7.45 2.21 -7.31
C THR A 28 -8.63 2.16 -8.26
N VAL A 29 -9.72 2.87 -7.94
CA VAL A 29 -10.95 2.93 -8.75
C VAL A 29 -10.73 3.69 -10.04
N PHE A 30 -10.08 4.86 -9.98
CA PHE A 30 -9.82 5.68 -11.17
C PHE A 30 -8.89 4.98 -12.17
N LEU A 31 -7.91 4.24 -11.65
CA LEU A 31 -6.95 3.47 -12.44
C LEU A 31 -7.34 2.00 -12.57
N ALA A 32 -8.59 1.63 -12.29
CA ALA A 32 -9.04 0.23 -12.35
C ALA A 32 -8.64 -0.51 -13.65
N PRO A 33 -8.73 0.08 -14.86
CA PRO A 33 -8.30 -0.59 -16.09
C PRO A 33 -6.82 -0.99 -16.11
N ILE A 34 -5.98 -0.23 -15.39
CA ILE A 34 -4.53 -0.43 -15.31
C ILE A 34 -4.18 -1.31 -14.09
N SER A 35 -4.88 -1.12 -12.97
CA SER A 35 -4.71 -1.86 -11.71
C SER A 35 -5.06 -3.35 -11.83
N PHE A 36 -6.06 -3.70 -12.65
CA PHE A 36 -6.50 -5.10 -12.85
C PHE A 36 -6.09 -5.68 -14.21
N GLY A 37 -5.15 -5.04 -14.91
CA GLY A 37 -4.62 -5.52 -16.19
C GLY A 37 -3.66 -6.71 -16.04
N VAL A 38 -3.04 -7.14 -17.16
CA VAL A 38 -2.13 -8.31 -17.20
C VAL A 38 -0.93 -8.18 -16.25
N LEU A 39 -0.36 -6.98 -16.15
CA LEU A 39 0.76 -6.69 -15.25
C LEU A 39 0.31 -6.15 -13.89
N GLN A 40 -1.01 -5.96 -13.68
CA GLN A 40 -1.62 -5.41 -12.46
C GLN A 40 -0.84 -4.21 -11.88
N PHE A 41 -0.77 -3.11 -12.62
CA PHE A 41 -0.07 -1.92 -12.16
C PHE A 41 -0.92 -1.17 -11.13
N ARG A 42 -0.86 -1.59 -9.87
CA ARG A 42 -1.62 -0.97 -8.80
C ARG A 42 -0.89 0.27 -8.27
N VAL A 43 -1.10 1.41 -8.94
CA VAL A 43 -0.44 2.68 -8.59
C VAL A 43 -0.67 3.10 -7.12
N SER A 44 -1.81 2.73 -6.54
CA SER A 44 -2.12 2.95 -5.13
C SER A 44 -1.14 2.27 -4.17
N GLU A 45 -0.45 1.19 -4.58
CA GLU A 45 0.56 0.51 -3.77
C GLU A 45 1.82 1.37 -3.54
N ALA A 46 2.05 2.41 -4.36
CA ALA A 46 3.10 3.38 -4.06
C ALA A 46 2.92 4.04 -2.67
N LEU A 47 1.67 4.14 -2.19
CA LEU A 47 1.33 4.67 -0.88
C LEU A 47 1.72 3.70 0.26
N THR A 48 1.97 2.42 -0.02
CA THR A 48 2.43 1.45 1.01
C THR A 48 3.85 1.68 1.49
N LEU A 49 4.56 2.65 0.90
CA LEU A 49 5.80 3.20 1.43
C LEU A 49 5.60 4.33 2.45
N LEU A 50 4.40 4.93 2.56
CA LEU A 50 4.08 5.91 3.60
C LEU A 50 4.33 5.44 5.04
N PRO A 51 4.15 4.14 5.39
CA PRO A 51 4.50 3.60 6.70
C PRO A 51 5.94 3.86 7.13
N VAL A 52 6.88 4.09 6.20
CA VAL A 52 8.26 4.49 6.54
C VAL A 52 8.28 5.72 7.43
N MET A 53 7.41 6.69 7.17
CA MET A 53 7.29 7.93 7.93
C MET A 53 6.12 7.85 8.91
N LEU A 54 4.92 7.54 8.42
CA LEU A 54 3.68 7.62 9.17
C LEU A 54 3.12 6.24 9.51
N PRO A 55 3.19 5.77 10.78
CA PRO A 55 2.61 4.48 11.16
C PRO A 55 1.08 4.46 11.02
N THR A 56 0.44 5.63 11.03
CA THR A 56 -1.00 5.82 10.86
C THR A 56 -1.50 5.37 9.47
N SER A 57 -0.60 5.31 8.49
CA SER A 57 -0.94 4.91 7.14
C SER A 57 -1.28 3.42 7.01
N ILE A 58 -0.77 2.54 7.89
CA ILE A 58 -1.01 1.09 7.82
C ILE A 58 -2.51 0.73 7.83
N PRO A 59 -3.32 1.16 8.83
CA PRO A 59 -4.75 0.89 8.82
C PRO A 59 -5.47 1.61 7.68
N GLY A 60 -5.03 2.82 7.32
CA GLY A 60 -5.61 3.58 6.20
C GLY A 60 -5.45 2.86 4.86
N LEU A 61 -4.26 2.35 4.55
CA LEU A 61 -3.96 1.61 3.33
C LEU A 61 -4.76 0.31 3.25
N THR A 62 -4.89 -0.40 4.37
CA THR A 62 -5.64 -1.67 4.43
C THR A 62 -7.12 -1.44 4.13
N ILE A 63 -7.73 -0.44 4.78
CA ILE A 63 -9.12 -0.05 4.55
C ILE A 63 -9.30 0.49 3.12
N GLY A 64 -8.36 1.29 2.65
CA GLY A 64 -8.34 1.80 1.28
C GLY A 64 -8.28 0.70 0.23
N CYS A 65 -7.46 -0.33 0.44
CA CYS A 65 -7.39 -1.50 -0.44
C CYS A 65 -8.70 -2.28 -0.45
N PHE A 66 -9.28 -2.52 0.72
CA PHE A 66 -10.56 -3.22 0.83
C PHE A 66 -11.66 -2.52 0.05
N PHE A 67 -11.86 -1.22 0.29
CA PHE A 67 -12.88 -0.45 -0.41
C PHE A 67 -12.53 -0.21 -1.89
N GLY A 68 -11.26 0.01 -2.21
CA GLY A 68 -10.80 0.18 -3.60
C GLY A 68 -11.11 -1.05 -4.44
N ASN A 69 -10.82 -2.25 -3.93
CA ASN A 69 -11.11 -3.51 -4.61
C ASN A 69 -12.62 -3.79 -4.67
N LEU A 70 -13.36 -3.50 -3.59
CA LEU A 70 -14.81 -3.66 -3.55
C LEU A 70 -15.53 -2.76 -4.57
N ILE A 71 -15.16 -1.48 -4.65
CA ILE A 71 -15.79 -0.51 -5.55
C ILE A 71 -15.38 -0.78 -7.01
N SER A 72 -14.15 -1.22 -7.25
CA SER A 72 -13.67 -1.53 -8.60
C SER A 72 -14.26 -2.82 -9.18
N GLY A 73 -15.01 -3.60 -8.38
CA GLY A 73 -15.59 -4.87 -8.82
C GLY A 73 -14.56 -5.99 -8.97
N ALA A 74 -13.47 -5.96 -8.18
CA ALA A 74 -12.46 -7.01 -8.18
C ALA A 74 -13.04 -8.35 -7.70
N PRO A 75 -12.43 -9.50 -8.05
CA PRO A 75 -12.81 -10.80 -7.51
C PRO A 75 -12.84 -10.77 -5.98
N TRP A 76 -13.82 -11.44 -5.35
CA TRP A 76 -13.96 -11.42 -3.90
C TRP A 76 -12.70 -11.92 -3.16
N GLN A 77 -11.95 -12.82 -3.80
CA GLN A 77 -10.66 -13.29 -3.30
C GLN A 77 -9.66 -12.12 -3.21
N ASP A 78 -9.57 -11.26 -4.22
CA ASP A 78 -8.64 -10.12 -4.22
C ASP A 78 -9.07 -9.02 -3.23
N ILE A 79 -10.38 -8.90 -2.94
CA ILE A 79 -10.87 -7.99 -1.88
C ILE A 79 -10.29 -8.40 -0.52
N VAL A 80 -10.34 -9.69 -0.18
CA VAL A 80 -9.87 -10.19 1.12
C VAL A 80 -8.35 -10.37 1.14
N PHE A 81 -7.82 -11.16 0.22
CA PHE A 81 -6.40 -11.51 0.17
C PHE A 81 -5.53 -10.33 -0.28
N GLY A 82 -6.01 -9.47 -1.19
CA GLY A 82 -5.30 -8.25 -1.56
C GLY A 82 -5.19 -7.25 -0.41
N SER A 83 -6.24 -7.12 0.41
CA SER A 83 -6.18 -6.28 1.63
C SER A 83 -5.20 -6.85 2.66
N ILE A 84 -5.17 -8.17 2.83
CA ILE A 84 -4.19 -8.85 3.70
C ILE A 84 -2.76 -8.66 3.15
N ALA A 85 -2.57 -8.78 1.84
CA ALA A 85 -1.30 -8.55 1.19
C ALA A 85 -0.79 -7.13 1.41
N THR A 86 -1.67 -6.14 1.23
CA THR A 86 -1.38 -4.72 1.48
C THR A 86 -1.03 -4.45 2.95
N LEU A 87 -1.74 -5.10 3.88
CA LEU A 87 -1.44 -5.00 5.31
C LEU A 87 -0.05 -5.57 5.62
N LEU A 88 0.26 -6.76 5.12
CA LEU A 88 1.58 -7.39 5.29
C LEU A 88 2.69 -6.55 4.66
N ALA A 89 2.46 -6.01 3.46
CA ALA A 89 3.34 -5.09 2.78
C ALA A 89 3.62 -3.85 3.64
N ALA A 90 2.57 -3.17 4.11
CA ALA A 90 2.68 -1.96 4.91
C ALA A 90 3.41 -2.21 6.26
N MET A 91 3.16 -3.35 6.91
CA MET A 91 3.88 -3.76 8.12
C MET A 91 5.36 -4.05 7.82
N GLY A 92 5.65 -4.79 6.75
CA GLY A 92 7.01 -5.08 6.30
C GLY A 92 7.79 -3.81 5.96
N THR A 93 7.18 -2.89 5.22
CA THR A 93 7.72 -1.57 4.90
C THR A 93 8.06 -0.80 6.19
N ARG A 94 7.17 -0.80 7.18
CA ARG A 94 7.42 -0.14 8.47
C ARG A 94 8.60 -0.77 9.21
N PHE A 95 8.69 -2.10 9.23
CA PHE A 95 9.76 -2.83 9.89
C PHE A 95 11.12 -2.52 9.24
N LEU A 96 11.17 -2.49 7.90
CA LEU A 96 12.36 -2.23 7.10
C LEU A 96 12.61 -0.75 6.79
N ARG A 97 11.96 0.18 7.51
CA ARG A 97 12.04 1.63 7.25
C ARG A 97 13.45 2.23 7.20
N ARG A 98 14.45 1.54 7.77
CA ARG A 98 15.88 1.91 7.71
C ARG A 98 16.51 1.67 6.33
N HIS A 99 15.98 0.73 5.57
CA HIS A 99 16.48 0.34 4.24
C HIS A 99 15.36 0.54 3.21
N MET A 100 15.33 1.74 2.61
CA MET A 100 14.26 2.16 1.70
C MET A 100 14.01 1.21 0.51
N TRP A 101 15.06 0.62 -0.03
CA TRP A 101 14.98 -0.37 -1.11
C TRP A 101 14.32 -1.68 -0.65
N LEU A 102 14.68 -2.17 0.54
CA LEU A 102 14.05 -3.35 1.14
C LEU A 102 12.59 -3.07 1.54
N ALA A 103 12.30 -1.85 1.99
CA ALA A 103 10.93 -1.42 2.27
C ALA A 103 10.07 -1.42 0.98
N ALA A 104 10.60 -0.91 -0.14
CA ALA A 104 9.92 -0.96 -1.44
C ALA A 104 9.75 -2.39 -1.98
N PHE A 105 10.58 -3.33 -1.53
CA PHE A 105 10.48 -4.74 -1.92
C PHE A 105 9.36 -5.50 -1.19
N MET A 106 8.94 -5.07 0.00
CA MET A 106 7.89 -5.75 0.76
C MET A 106 6.54 -5.79 0.02
N PRO A 107 6.04 -4.68 -0.57
CA PRO A 107 4.84 -4.70 -1.40
C PRO A 107 4.97 -5.65 -2.59
N VAL A 108 6.10 -5.63 -3.29
CA VAL A 108 6.38 -6.52 -4.43
C VAL A 108 6.29 -7.98 -4.04
N LEU A 109 6.88 -8.34 -2.89
CA LEU A 109 6.86 -9.70 -2.38
C LEU A 109 5.46 -10.12 -1.93
N SER A 110 4.78 -9.30 -1.14
CA SER A 110 3.46 -9.62 -0.59
C SER A 110 2.40 -9.70 -1.68
N ASN A 111 2.31 -8.69 -2.56
CA ASN A 111 1.34 -8.68 -3.66
C ASN A 111 1.70 -9.74 -4.72
N GLY A 112 2.97 -9.87 -5.10
CA GLY A 112 3.42 -10.89 -6.05
C GLY A 112 3.09 -12.32 -5.61
N LEU A 113 3.26 -12.65 -4.33
CA LEU A 113 2.93 -13.97 -3.81
C LEU A 113 1.43 -14.17 -3.58
N ILE A 114 0.77 -13.22 -2.92
CA ILE A 114 -0.63 -13.40 -2.47
C ILE A 114 -1.59 -13.11 -3.61
N VAL A 115 -1.50 -11.93 -4.24
CA VAL A 115 -2.36 -11.55 -5.36
C VAL A 115 -2.03 -12.41 -6.59
N GLY A 116 -0.75 -12.72 -6.82
CA GLY A 116 -0.35 -13.66 -7.87
C GLY A 116 -0.94 -15.07 -7.69
N ALA A 117 -1.03 -15.58 -6.45
CA ALA A 117 -1.70 -16.85 -6.14
C ALA A 117 -3.21 -16.79 -6.38
N VAL A 118 -3.86 -15.71 -5.93
CA VAL A 118 -5.29 -15.48 -6.19
C VAL A 118 -5.58 -15.46 -7.68
N LEU A 119 -4.77 -14.73 -8.46
CA LEU A 119 -4.96 -14.62 -9.91
C LEU A 119 -4.71 -15.95 -10.64
N SER A 120 -3.71 -16.71 -10.19
CA SER A 120 -3.43 -18.07 -10.69
C SER A 120 -4.64 -18.98 -10.49
N PHE A 121 -5.23 -18.94 -9.29
CA PHE A 121 -6.39 -19.75 -8.95
C PHE A 121 -7.65 -19.35 -9.73
N VAL A 122 -7.88 -18.05 -9.92
CA VAL A 122 -9.07 -17.52 -10.61
C VAL A 122 -8.97 -17.75 -12.13
N ASN A 123 -7.80 -17.53 -12.74
CA ASN A 123 -7.64 -17.61 -14.20
C ASN A 123 -7.14 -18.97 -14.70
N GLY A 124 -6.78 -19.90 -13.80
CA GLY A 124 -6.20 -21.21 -14.17
C GLY A 124 -4.81 -21.11 -14.81
N ILE A 125 -4.09 -20.01 -14.58
CA ILE A 125 -2.77 -19.73 -15.16
C ILE A 125 -1.68 -20.20 -14.18
N PRO A 126 -0.50 -20.69 -14.61
CA PRO A 126 0.57 -21.11 -13.72
C PRO A 126 1.00 -20.01 -12.75
N PHE A 127 1.09 -20.34 -11.46
CA PHE A 127 1.43 -19.42 -10.36
C PHE A 127 2.65 -18.55 -10.65
N TRP A 128 3.75 -19.14 -11.11
CA TRP A 128 4.99 -18.40 -11.34
C TRP A 128 4.84 -17.32 -12.40
N SER A 129 3.98 -17.51 -13.40
CA SER A 129 3.74 -16.52 -14.45
C SER A 129 2.89 -15.35 -13.97
N THR A 130 1.83 -15.61 -13.20
CA THR A 130 1.00 -14.55 -12.60
C THR A 130 1.78 -13.80 -11.52
N ALA A 131 2.48 -14.52 -10.63
CA ALA A 131 3.31 -13.93 -9.59
C ALA A 131 4.42 -13.06 -10.16
N ALA A 132 5.11 -13.50 -11.22
CA ALA A 132 6.12 -12.69 -11.89
C ALA A 132 5.52 -11.44 -12.53
N SER A 133 4.35 -11.56 -13.18
CA SER A 133 3.69 -10.43 -13.84
C SER A 133 3.28 -9.35 -12.83
N VAL A 134 2.65 -9.76 -11.73
CA VAL A 134 2.26 -8.87 -10.62
C VAL A 134 3.51 -8.28 -9.96
N ALA A 135 4.52 -9.09 -9.65
CA ALA A 135 5.75 -8.61 -9.03
C ALA A 135 6.47 -7.57 -9.90
N VAL A 136 6.46 -7.71 -11.23
CA VAL A 136 7.04 -6.72 -12.14
C VAL A 136 6.23 -5.41 -12.12
N GLY A 137 4.89 -5.49 -12.14
CA GLY A 137 4.03 -4.31 -12.06
C GLY A 137 4.20 -3.56 -10.75
N GLU A 138 4.18 -4.29 -9.64
CA GLU A 138 4.39 -3.77 -8.28
C GLU A 138 5.79 -3.17 -8.11
N ALA A 139 6.82 -3.82 -8.67
CA ALA A 139 8.18 -3.28 -8.64
C ALA A 139 8.26 -1.96 -9.41
N ALA A 140 7.68 -1.89 -10.61
CA ALA A 140 7.65 -0.65 -11.36
C ALA A 140 6.98 0.48 -10.56
N VAL A 141 5.80 0.23 -9.98
CA VAL A 141 5.08 1.23 -9.18
C VAL A 141 5.85 1.62 -7.91
N CYS A 142 6.29 0.66 -7.10
CA CYS A 142 6.91 0.94 -5.81
C CYS A 142 8.27 1.63 -5.95
N TYR A 143 9.09 1.21 -6.91
CA TYR A 143 10.41 1.81 -7.13
C TYR A 143 10.32 3.12 -7.92
N MET A 144 9.47 3.22 -8.95
CA MET A 144 9.40 4.44 -9.77
C MET A 144 8.51 5.53 -9.18
N LEU A 145 7.46 5.18 -8.44
CA LEU A 145 6.54 6.16 -7.84
C LEU A 145 6.70 6.24 -6.32
N GLY A 146 6.76 5.10 -5.65
CA GLY A 146 6.78 5.07 -4.18
C GLY A 146 8.06 5.63 -3.55
N ILE A 147 9.25 5.32 -4.08
CA ILE A 147 10.52 5.88 -3.57
C ILE A 147 10.59 7.41 -3.78
N PRO A 148 10.32 7.97 -4.98
CA PRO A 148 10.28 9.41 -5.16
C PRO A 148 9.26 10.10 -4.27
N LEU A 149 8.07 9.52 -4.10
CA LEU A 149 7.04 10.04 -3.21
C LEU A 149 7.59 10.25 -1.79
N ILE A 150 8.21 9.22 -1.19
CA ILE A 150 8.77 9.35 0.16
C ILE A 150 9.96 10.30 0.20
N LYS A 151 10.79 10.35 -0.84
CA LYS A 151 11.92 11.31 -0.88
C LYS A 151 11.42 12.75 -0.92
N LEU A 152 10.38 13.04 -1.70
CA LEU A 152 9.74 14.35 -1.74
C LEU A 152 9.09 14.71 -0.39
N LEU A 153 8.33 13.80 0.21
CA LEU A 153 7.74 14.03 1.53
C LEU A 153 8.83 14.26 2.60
N LYS A 154 9.89 13.46 2.63
CA LYS A 154 10.99 13.65 3.58
C LYS A 154 11.70 15.01 3.43
N ASN A 155 11.82 15.50 2.20
CA ASN A 155 12.42 16.81 1.95
C ASN A 155 11.51 17.96 2.40
N HIS A 156 10.19 17.82 2.23
CA HIS A 156 9.23 18.84 2.64
C HIS A 156 8.94 18.85 4.16
N PHE A 157 8.94 17.69 4.81
CA PHE A 157 8.65 17.55 6.25
C PHE A 157 9.91 17.33 7.10
N LYS A 158 11.07 17.76 6.60
CA LYS A 158 12.40 17.52 7.19
C LYS A 158 12.53 18.11 8.61
N ASP A 159 11.84 19.21 8.88
CA ASP A 159 11.96 19.97 10.13
C ASP A 159 11.07 19.44 11.27
N GLU A 160 10.02 18.67 10.94
CA GLU A 160 9.02 18.22 11.93
C GLU A 160 9.34 16.85 12.55
N TYR A 161 10.29 16.09 11.98
CA TYR A 161 10.63 14.72 12.42
C TYR A 161 12.09 14.52 12.87
N LEU A 162 13.00 15.48 12.61
CA LEU A 162 14.42 15.41 13.03
C LEU A 162 14.79 16.42 14.13
N GLY A 163 13.81 17.18 14.64
CA GLY A 163 13.98 18.10 15.78
C GLY A 163 13.68 17.46 17.14
N GLY A 164 14.21 16.26 17.40
CA GLY A 164 14.08 15.56 18.69
C GLY A 164 15.34 14.79 19.03
#